data_AF-A0A3D5MJP1-F1
#
_entry.id   AF-A0A3D5MJP1-F1
#
_cell.length_a   1.000
_cell.length_b   1.000
_cell.length_c   1.000
_cell.angle_alpha   90.00
_cell.angle_beta   90.00
_cell.angle_gamma   90.00
#
_symmetry.space_group_name_H-M   'P 1'
#
loop_
_entity.id
_entity.type
_entity.pdbx_description
1 polymer ?
#
loop_
_entity_poly.entity_id
_entity_poly.type
_entity_poly.pdbx_seq_one_letter_code
_entity_poly.pdbx_strand_id
1 'polypeptide(L)'
;MNDAASLPVVIVGGGFSGAMLAARLAEQGQASVLIERGEQVGLGVAYSAVLDAHRLNVRSERMSARPDRPADFADWLALHAPDFADPNGFAP
;
A
#
# COMPACT_ATOMS: atom_id res chain seq x y z
N MET A 1 6.06 -5.43 -37.98
CA MET A 1 5.78 -6.15 -36.72
C MET A 1 4.95 -5.20 -35.86
N ASN A 2 3.85 -5.66 -35.27
CA ASN A 2 2.87 -4.80 -34.58
C ASN A 2 3.51 -3.94 -33.48
N ASP A 3 3.76 -2.66 -33.77
CA ASP A 3 3.93 -1.59 -32.79
C ASP A 3 2.56 -1.21 -32.18
N ALA A 4 1.84 -2.22 -31.68
CA ALA A 4 0.74 -1.92 -30.78
C ALA A 4 1.39 -1.54 -29.45
N ALA A 5 1.59 -0.24 -29.23
CA ALA A 5 2.02 0.27 -27.93
C ALA A 5 1.19 -0.45 -26.85
N SER A 6 1.86 -1.14 -25.92
CA SER A 6 1.19 -1.93 -24.90
C SER A 6 0.21 -1.02 -24.16
N LEU A 7 -1.08 -1.34 -24.20
CA LEU A 7 -2.08 -0.53 -23.52
C LEU A 7 -1.78 -0.52 -22.02
N PRO A 8 -2.01 0.62 -21.34
CA PRO A 8 -1.83 0.68 -19.90
C PRO A 8 -2.85 -0.22 -19.20
N VAL A 9 -2.44 -0.80 -18.06
CA VAL A 9 -3.35 -1.52 -17.18
C VAL A 9 -4.21 -0.52 -16.43
N VAL A 10 -5.54 -0.64 -16.52
CA VAL A 10 -6.45 0.19 -15.72
C VAL A 10 -6.74 -0.51 -14.39
N ILE A 11 -6.52 0.20 -13.29
CA ILE A 11 -6.75 -0.26 -11.93
C ILE A 11 -7.86 0.58 -11.32
N VAL A 12 -8.93 -0.06 -10.86
CA VAL A 12 -10.07 0.62 -10.22
C VAL A 12 -10.02 0.37 -8.71
N GLY A 13 -9.92 1.45 -7.94
CA GLY A 13 -9.71 1.45 -6.50
C GLY A 13 -8.25 1.76 -6.16
N GLY A 14 -8.01 2.96 -5.65
CA GLY A 14 -6.72 3.45 -5.17
C GLY A 14 -6.54 3.34 -3.66
N GLY A 15 -7.07 2.29 -3.04
CA GLY A 15 -6.61 1.87 -1.71
C GLY A 15 -5.23 1.18 -1.77
N PHE A 16 -4.79 0.62 -0.65
CA PHE A 16 -3.49 -0.05 -0.53
C PHE A 16 -3.21 -1.04 -1.67
N SER A 17 -4.15 -1.96 -1.96
CA SER A 17 -3.95 -2.99 -2.98
C SER A 17 -3.75 -2.41 -4.39
N GLY A 18 -4.52 -1.38 -4.75
CA GLY A 18 -4.41 -0.74 -6.07
C GLY A 18 -3.14 0.07 -6.22
N ALA A 19 -2.76 0.82 -5.17
CA ALA A 19 -1.51 1.56 -5.13
C ALA A 19 -0.29 0.62 -5.20
N MET A 20 -0.31 -0.48 -4.45
CA MET A 20 0.76 -1.48 -4.47
C MET A 20 0.86 -2.19 -5.82
N LEU A 21 -0.27 -2.53 -6.45
CA LEU A 21 -0.27 -3.09 -7.80
C LEU A 21 0.34 -2.11 -8.80
N ALA A 22 -0.06 -0.83 -8.77
CA ALA A 22 0.51 0.20 -9.64
C ALA A 22 2.04 0.33 -9.43
N ALA A 23 2.50 0.31 -8.18
CA ALA A 23 3.92 0.33 -7.85
C ALA A 23 4.67 -0.88 -8.42
N ARG A 24 4.12 -2.10 -8.28
CA ARG A 24 4.73 -3.32 -8.85
C ARG A 24 4.78 -3.28 -10.37
N LEU A 25 3.73 -2.79 -11.05
CA LEU A 25 3.72 -2.63 -12.50
C LEU A 25 4.77 -1.61 -12.97
N ALA A 26 4.90 -0.48 -12.27
CA ALA A 26 5.91 0.53 -12.56
C ALA A 26 7.33 -0.01 -12.45
N GLU A 27 7.63 -0.83 -11.43
CA GLU A 27 8.92 -1.51 -11.29
C GLU A 27 9.24 -2.47 -12.46
N GLN A 28 8.22 -3.00 -13.13
CA GLN A 28 8.36 -3.86 -14.31
C GLN A 28 8.34 -3.05 -15.63
N GLY A 29 8.27 -1.72 -15.57
CA GLY A 29 8.15 -0.86 -16.76
C GLY A 29 6.79 -0.91 -17.45
N GLN A 30 5.77 -1.47 -16.80
CA GLN A 30 4.41 -1.57 -17.33
C GLN A 30 3.61 -0.32 -16.92
N ALA A 31 3.10 0.41 -17.91
CA ALA A 31 2.24 1.55 -17.67
C ALA A 31 0.89 1.13 -17.05
N SER A 32 0.40 1.92 -16.10
CA SER A 32 -0.92 1.74 -15.49
C SER A 32 -1.63 3.06 -15.23
N VAL A 33 -2.95 3.04 -15.26
CA VAL A 33 -3.82 4.16 -14.86
C VAL A 33 -4.59 3.72 -13.61
N LEU A 34 -4.42 4.45 -12.51
CA LEU A 34 -5.13 4.22 -11.26
C LEU A 34 -6.32 5.17 -11.14
N ILE A 35 -7.50 4.62 -10.88
CA ILE A 35 -8.75 5.36 -10.70
C ILE A 35 -9.19 5.21 -9.25
N GLU A 36 -9.23 6.32 -8.52
CA GLU A 36 -9.75 6.41 -7.15
C GLU A 36 -10.85 7.47 -7.09
N ARG A 37 -11.90 7.21 -6.32
CA ARG A 37 -13.00 8.15 -6.11
C ARG A 37 -12.69 9.21 -5.05
N GLY A 38 -11.87 8.86 -4.06
CA GLY A 38 -11.48 9.71 -2.95
C GLY A 38 -10.39 10.70 -3.32
N GLU A 39 -10.14 11.65 -2.44
CA GLU A 39 -9.14 12.70 -2.67
C GLU A 39 -7.70 12.19 -2.52
N GLN A 40 -7.50 11.07 -1.80
CA GLN A 40 -6.20 10.50 -1.51
C GLN A 40 -6.10 9.06 -2.03
N VAL A 41 -5.01 8.80 -2.76
CA VAL A 41 -4.59 7.47 -3.18
C VAL A 41 -3.75 6.82 -2.07
N GLY A 42 -3.83 5.50 -1.96
CA GLY A 42 -3.09 4.66 -1.02
C GLY A 42 -3.90 4.28 0.22
N LEU A 43 -4.78 5.16 0.70
CA LEU A 43 -5.47 4.90 1.95
C LEU A 43 -6.63 3.92 1.79
N GLY A 44 -7.54 4.17 0.85
CA GLY A 44 -8.78 3.41 0.72
C GLY A 44 -9.55 3.33 2.05
N VAL A 45 -10.44 2.34 2.19
CA VAL A 45 -11.28 2.22 3.39
C VAL A 45 -10.46 1.84 4.63
N ALA A 46 -9.44 1.00 4.48
CA ALA A 46 -8.71 0.44 5.60
C ALA A 46 -7.84 1.47 6.34
N TYR A 47 -7.26 2.43 5.61
CA TYR A 47 -6.29 3.38 6.16
C TYR A 47 -6.81 4.83 6.19
N SER A 48 -8.07 5.08 5.81
CA SER A 48 -8.68 6.41 5.87
C SER A 48 -9.36 6.73 7.21
N ALA A 49 -9.20 5.87 8.21
CA ALA A 49 -9.78 6.09 9.53
C ALA A 49 -9.10 7.28 10.21
N VAL A 50 -9.90 8.19 10.78
CA VAL A 50 -9.40 9.43 11.40
C VAL A 50 -9.38 9.39 12.93
N LEU A 51 -9.85 8.30 13.53
CA LEU A 51 -9.89 8.14 14.98
C LEU A 51 -8.71 7.30 15.45
N ASP A 52 -7.95 7.80 16.42
CA ASP A 52 -6.76 7.12 16.97
C ASP A 52 -7.05 5.72 17.58
N ALA A 53 -8.32 5.47 17.89
CA ALA A 53 -8.80 4.18 18.39
C ALA A 53 -9.01 3.15 17.28
N HIS A 54 -9.14 3.58 16.02
CA HIS A 54 -9.21 2.66 14.89
C HIS A 54 -7.81 2.16 14.59
N ARG A 55 -7.65 0.84 14.65
CA ARG A 55 -6.41 0.13 14.34
C ARG A 55 -6.69 -0.86 13.25
N LEU A 56 -5.64 -1.16 12.49
CA LEU A 56 -5.65 -2.25 11.52
C LEU A 56 -5.78 -3.58 12.26
N ASN A 57 -6.38 -4.57 11.60
CA ASN A 57 -6.62 -5.89 12.18
C ASN A 57 -5.50 -6.90 11.90
N VAL A 58 -4.39 -6.45 11.30
CA VAL A 58 -3.20 -7.25 11.00
C VAL A 58 -2.07 -6.79 11.91
N ARG A 59 -1.32 -7.74 12.49
CA ARG A 59 -0.15 -7.42 13.29
C ARG A 59 0.89 -6.70 12.45
N SER A 60 1.54 -5.68 13.01
CA SER A 60 2.54 -4.86 12.30
C SER A 60 3.64 -5.70 11.63
N GLU A 61 4.11 -6.79 12.26
CA GLU A 61 5.11 -7.70 11.67
C GLU A 61 4.65 -8.38 10.35
N ARG A 62 3.34 -8.45 10.09
CA ARG A 62 2.75 -9.12 8.92
C ARG A 62 2.25 -8.14 7.87
N MET A 63 2.55 -6.86 8.04
CA MET A 63 2.05 -5.78 7.19
C MET A 63 3.06 -5.32 6.14
N SER A 64 4.21 -5.98 6.01
CA SER A 64 5.15 -5.61 4.95
C SER A 64 4.50 -5.71 3.57
N ALA A 65 4.70 -4.65 2.80
CA ALA A 65 4.29 -4.57 1.40
C ALA A 65 5.22 -5.37 0.48
N ARG A 66 6.34 -5.88 1.01
CA ARG A 66 7.39 -6.58 0.28
C ARG A 66 7.63 -7.97 0.87
N PRO A 67 7.29 -9.06 0.17
CA PRO A 67 7.49 -10.41 0.69
C PRO A 67 8.97 -10.75 0.86
N ASP A 68 9.87 -10.10 0.10
CA ASP A 68 11.32 -10.23 0.23
C ASP A 68 11.91 -9.44 1.42
N ARG A 69 11.11 -8.56 2.05
CA ARG A 69 11.51 -7.75 3.20
C ARG A 69 10.41 -7.79 4.27
N PRO A 70 10.24 -8.90 4.99
CA PRO A 70 9.13 -9.07 5.93
C PRO A 70 9.11 -8.05 7.07
N ALA A 71 10.27 -7.50 7.48
CA ALA A 71 10.37 -6.51 8.54
C ALA A 71 10.16 -5.05 8.08
N ASP A 72 10.08 -4.78 6.77
CA ASP A 72 10.14 -3.43 6.18
C ASP A 72 9.15 -2.44 6.81
N PHE A 73 7.91 -2.89 7.07
CA PHE A 73 6.89 -2.06 7.70
C PHE A 73 7.16 -1.81 9.20
N ALA A 74 7.63 -2.82 9.93
CA ALA A 74 7.95 -2.67 11.35
C ALA A 74 9.16 -1.75 11.56
N ASP A 75 10.20 -1.90 10.72
CA ASP A 75 11.38 -1.02 10.71
C ASP A 75 10.98 0.42 10.35
N TRP A 76 10.08 0.59 9.38
CA TRP A 76 9.54 1.89 9.02
C TRP A 76 8.76 2.52 10.18
N LEU A 77 7.91 1.76 10.87
CA LEU A 77 7.19 2.23 12.05
C LEU A 77 8.14 2.63 13.18
N ALA A 78 9.19 1.86 13.45
CA ALA A 78 10.18 2.18 14.48
C ALA A 78 10.84 3.55 14.25
N LEU A 79 11.01 3.95 12.99
CA LEU A 79 11.62 5.23 12.63
C LEU A 79 10.62 6.40 12.64
N HIS A 80 9.37 6.18 12.20
CA HIS A 80 8.42 7.27 11.94
C HIS A 80 7.30 7.40 12.99
N ALA A 81 7.00 6.31 13.69
CA ALA A 81 5.95 6.23 14.70
C ALA A 81 6.31 5.21 15.79
N PRO A 82 7.37 5.48 16.58
CA PRO A 82 7.93 4.51 17.53
C PRO A 82 6.90 4.03 18.58
N ASP A 83 5.91 4.86 18.92
CA ASP A 83 4.82 4.50 19.83
C ASP A 83 3.93 3.35 19.30
N PHE A 84 3.97 3.08 17.99
CA PHE A 84 3.22 2.00 17.32
C PHE A 84 4.13 0.89 16.78
N ALA A 85 5.43 0.92 17.10
CA ALA A 85 6.42 0.01 16.54
C ALA A 85 6.49 -1.38 17.22
N ASP A 86 5.54 -1.72 18.10
CA ASP A 86 5.42 -3.10 18.60
C ASP A 86 5.12 -4.04 17.42
N PRO A 87 6.01 -5.00 17.09
CA PRO A 87 5.78 -5.95 16.00
C PRO A 87 4.52 -6.80 16.19
N ASN A 88 4.14 -7.07 17.45
CA ASN A 88 2.93 -7.78 17.80
C ASN A 88 1.71 -6.87 17.93
N GLY A 89 1.91 -5.55 17.90
CA GLY A 89 0.87 -4.54 17.99
C GLY A 89 0.09 -4.38 16.69
N PHE A 90 -0.82 -3.40 16.72
CA PHE A 90 -1.64 -3.02 15.57
C PHE A 90 -1.39 -1.55 15.24
N ALA A 91 -0.98 -1.30 14.00
CA ALA A 91 -0.80 0.05 13.49
C ALA A 91 -2.14 0.80 13.44
N PRO A 92 -2.12 2.15 13.57
CA PRO A 92 -3.29 2.98 13.25
C PRO A 92 -3.74 2.77 11.80
#